data_AF-A0A1Q3MSY6-F1
#
_entry.id   AF-A0A1Q3MSY6-F1
#
_cell.length_a   1.000
_cell.length_b   1.000
_cell.length_c   1.000
_cell.angle_alpha   90.00
_cell.angle_beta   90.00
_cell.angle_gamma   90.00
#
_symmetry.space_group_name_H-M   'P 1'
#
loop_
_entity.id
_entity.type
_entity.pdbx_description
1 polymer ?
#
loop_
_entity_poly.entity_id
_entity_poly.type
_entity_poly.pdbx_seq_one_letter_code
_entity_poly.pdbx_strand_id
1 'polypeptide(L)'
;MMRIRTVLTLGILAVLPAARADQALVVGIQEYSPLVAASTLKGCMNDANGVAEVLKEQGFVVTLLLNEKATKQGILGSIAQIAEKTKKDERFVFYFAGHGRRSPRFALMPSDATISGNDIEPKELNAAILKVQARSRTVLLDSCFSGGMAAGEMSRGLDDFKARYFDPEQARSVTFGPVKTSASNKDTPEKLETAPGICYYAASLDSEQALEATMDDGKRHGLFTYGLIKNLRNGKLWSEVHNDIKKQMTKRLENSGRQQNPMISTAYMPTPAMDNILKGAPKPPPGKTLLDIWNADNPNPGKIGLKIKPDRDVQDVGKEIGLEVKVGQDGYLVILGQVGDRIYQFFPASEKAEDAKVSKGTINFPTGRDRLFFDSFGADHLKAMLFSTAEEAAGVMDALMESQGKARDLVLARAVSEPAFTSRLSIAVGDSLVGGLRLKDLDGLLVKVMKQEDEISKFLASKLRLACTGYPKGDNWVVSFDPTQKPELSDRETFMTLLNLAMQAGLLYDEPAFKGVKLSKDVMGKVKKPPSGDALIALNRSILAQLFPNEVNADDAEKK
;
A
#
# COMPACT_ATOMS: atom_id res chain seq x y z
N MET A 1 33.73 -84.14 -28.92
CA MET A 1 34.43 -82.88 -28.62
C MET A 1 33.49 -81.71 -28.89
N MET A 2 32.93 -81.12 -27.84
CA MET A 2 31.91 -80.07 -27.91
C MET A 2 32.59 -78.70 -27.93
N ARG A 3 32.35 -77.88 -28.96
CA ARG A 3 32.89 -76.52 -29.09
C ARG A 3 32.02 -75.55 -28.28
N ILE A 4 32.56 -75.02 -27.19
CA ILE A 4 31.95 -73.92 -26.41
C ILE A 4 32.35 -72.60 -27.09
N ARG A 5 31.36 -71.84 -27.57
CA ARG A 5 31.52 -70.45 -28.02
C ARG A 5 31.23 -69.53 -26.85
N THR A 6 32.27 -68.89 -26.33
CA THR A 6 32.15 -67.82 -25.34
C THR A 6 31.62 -66.56 -26.04
N VAL A 7 30.40 -66.15 -25.72
CA VAL A 7 29.84 -64.85 -26.13
C VAL A 7 30.23 -63.83 -25.08
N LEU A 8 31.04 -62.83 -25.47
CA LEU A 8 31.44 -61.71 -24.63
C LEU A 8 30.34 -60.64 -24.70
N THR A 9 29.52 -60.52 -23.67
CA THR A 9 28.49 -59.49 -23.58
C THR A 9 29.12 -58.20 -23.06
N LEU A 10 29.32 -57.22 -23.94
CA LEU A 10 29.71 -55.86 -23.60
C LEU A 10 28.53 -55.17 -22.90
N GLY A 11 28.63 -54.92 -21.59
CA GLY A 11 27.63 -54.16 -20.84
C GLY A 11 27.69 -52.68 -21.21
N ILE A 12 26.69 -52.18 -21.92
CA ILE A 12 26.48 -50.75 -22.14
C ILE A 12 25.96 -50.17 -20.83
N LEU A 13 26.79 -49.40 -20.13
CA LEU A 13 26.38 -48.59 -19.00
C LEU A 13 25.54 -47.42 -19.55
N ALA A 14 24.21 -47.53 -19.46
CA ALA A 14 23.32 -46.43 -19.81
C ALA A 14 23.50 -45.30 -18.77
N VAL A 15 24.25 -44.26 -19.13
CA VAL A 15 24.23 -42.98 -18.40
C VAL A 15 22.85 -42.38 -18.64
N LEU A 16 21.94 -42.57 -17.70
CA LEU A 16 20.66 -41.88 -17.72
C LEU A 16 20.94 -40.37 -17.71
N PRO A 17 20.43 -39.59 -18.68
CA PRO A 17 20.59 -38.15 -18.64
C PRO A 17 19.97 -37.64 -17.33
N ALA A 18 20.74 -36.85 -16.57
CA ALA A 18 20.23 -36.20 -15.36
C ALA A 18 18.90 -35.53 -15.69
N ALA A 19 17.83 -36.02 -15.06
CA ALA A 19 16.46 -35.63 -15.33
C ALA A 19 16.36 -34.09 -15.33
N ARG A 20 15.85 -33.55 -16.44
CA ARG A 20 15.55 -32.13 -16.60
C ARG A 20 14.53 -31.75 -15.54
N ALA A 21 14.86 -30.83 -14.64
CA ALA A 21 13.96 -30.47 -13.56
C ALA A 21 14.11 -29.00 -13.20
N ASP A 22 13.03 -28.25 -13.32
CA ASP A 22 12.97 -26.87 -12.87
C ASP A 22 13.31 -26.80 -11.38
N GLN A 23 14.04 -25.76 -10.96
CA GLN A 23 14.55 -25.67 -9.60
C GLN A 23 13.77 -24.62 -8.82
N ALA A 24 13.52 -24.88 -7.53
CA ALA A 24 12.93 -23.89 -6.65
C ALA A 24 13.66 -23.83 -5.31
N LEU A 25 13.82 -22.62 -4.78
CA LEU A 25 14.19 -22.37 -3.39
C LEU A 25 13.02 -21.68 -2.70
N VAL A 26 12.49 -22.32 -1.66
CA VAL A 26 11.32 -21.86 -0.91
C VAL A 26 11.75 -21.61 0.53
N VAL A 27 11.54 -20.40 1.01
CA VAL A 27 12.01 -19.93 2.32
C VAL A 27 10.83 -19.45 3.17
N GLY A 28 10.74 -19.95 4.40
CA GLY A 28 9.72 -19.53 5.37
C GLY A 28 10.32 -19.27 6.74
N ILE A 29 10.19 -18.05 7.25
CA ILE A 29 10.77 -17.64 8.53
C ILE A 29 9.68 -17.03 9.38
N GLN A 30 9.41 -17.65 10.53
CA GLN A 30 8.51 -17.10 11.53
C GLN A 30 9.18 -16.90 12.90
N GLU A 31 10.32 -17.56 13.10
CA GLU A 31 11.17 -17.45 14.28
C GLU A 31 12.50 -16.78 13.92
N TYR A 32 12.89 -15.80 14.72
CA TYR A 32 14.08 -14.99 14.54
C TYR A 32 15.01 -15.13 15.74
N SER A 33 16.31 -14.92 15.51
CA SER A 33 17.32 -14.89 16.57
C SER A 33 16.90 -13.96 17.72
N PRO A 34 17.06 -14.38 18.99
CA PRO A 34 16.73 -13.54 20.17
C PRO A 34 17.45 -12.18 20.19
N LEU A 35 18.55 -12.05 19.44
CA LEU A 35 19.28 -10.80 19.26
C LEU A 35 18.50 -9.74 18.47
N VAL A 36 17.42 -10.13 17.80
CA VAL A 36 16.42 -9.27 17.19
C VAL A 36 15.12 -9.53 17.93
N ALA A 37 14.64 -8.56 18.71
CA ALA A 37 13.33 -8.61 19.35
C ALA A 37 12.17 -8.47 18.33
N ALA A 38 12.28 -9.11 17.16
CA ALA A 38 11.25 -9.15 16.15
C ALA A 38 10.07 -9.97 16.67
N SER A 39 8.87 -9.48 16.37
CA SER A 39 7.66 -10.14 16.79
C SER A 39 7.50 -11.49 16.05
N THR A 40 7.17 -12.57 16.74
CA THR A 40 7.00 -13.89 16.11
C THR A 40 5.83 -13.89 15.12
N LEU A 41 6.07 -14.25 13.86
CA LEU A 41 5.02 -14.47 12.85
C LEU A 41 4.41 -15.87 13.06
N LYS A 42 3.29 -16.18 12.41
CA LYS A 42 2.65 -17.51 12.56
C LYS A 42 2.23 -18.16 11.24
N GLY A 43 2.34 -17.46 10.11
CA GLY A 43 1.91 -17.98 8.81
C GLY A 43 3.03 -18.40 7.87
N CYS A 44 4.27 -17.94 8.08
CA CYS A 44 5.35 -18.11 7.09
C CYS A 44 5.73 -19.57 6.85
N MET A 45 5.63 -20.45 7.86
CA MET A 45 5.85 -21.89 7.64
C MET A 45 4.71 -22.55 6.86
N ASN A 46 3.45 -22.20 7.14
CA ASN A 46 2.32 -22.76 6.40
C ASN A 46 2.38 -22.34 4.92
N ASP A 47 2.75 -21.09 4.69
CA ASP A 47 3.00 -20.49 3.39
C ASP A 47 4.11 -21.21 2.61
N ALA A 48 5.31 -21.34 3.21
CA ALA A 48 6.43 -22.00 2.55
C ALA A 48 6.13 -23.47 2.23
N ASN A 49 5.46 -24.19 3.12
CA ASN A 49 5.04 -25.56 2.84
C ASN A 49 4.01 -25.62 1.70
N GLY A 50 2.99 -24.75 1.72
CA GLY A 50 1.96 -24.71 0.67
C GLY A 50 2.54 -24.38 -0.71
N VAL A 51 3.45 -23.41 -0.79
CA VAL A 51 4.14 -23.06 -2.04
C VAL A 51 5.05 -24.20 -2.50
N ALA A 52 5.77 -24.86 -1.57
CA ALA A 52 6.60 -26.01 -1.90
C ALA A 52 5.77 -27.14 -2.54
N GLU A 53 4.59 -27.47 -1.99
CA GLU A 53 3.71 -28.48 -2.58
C GLU A 53 3.21 -28.08 -3.96
N VAL A 54 2.71 -26.84 -4.12
CA VAL A 54 2.24 -26.33 -5.43
C VAL A 54 3.34 -26.37 -6.50
N LEU A 55 4.59 -26.11 -6.13
CA LEU A 55 5.72 -26.17 -7.07
C LEU A 55 6.13 -27.62 -7.38
N LYS A 56 6.14 -28.52 -6.39
CA LYS A 56 6.41 -29.96 -6.62
C LYS A 56 5.38 -30.59 -7.56
N GLU A 57 4.09 -30.31 -7.36
CA GLU A 57 3.01 -30.76 -8.25
C GLU A 57 3.21 -30.29 -9.69
N GLN A 58 3.91 -29.16 -9.87
CA GLN A 58 4.21 -28.57 -11.16
C GLN A 58 5.57 -28.99 -11.75
N GLY A 59 6.24 -29.97 -11.12
CA GLY A 59 7.46 -30.59 -11.61
C GLY A 59 8.76 -29.91 -11.14
N PHE A 60 8.70 -29.00 -10.17
CA PHE A 60 9.90 -28.38 -9.61
C PHE A 60 10.57 -29.30 -8.58
N VAL A 61 11.91 -29.32 -8.60
CA VAL A 61 12.73 -29.81 -7.49
C VAL A 61 12.87 -28.68 -6.48
N VAL A 62 12.19 -28.83 -5.35
CA VAL A 62 12.12 -27.80 -4.30
C VAL A 62 13.17 -28.04 -3.22
N THR A 63 14.00 -27.01 -2.99
CA THR A 63 14.81 -26.85 -1.78
C THR A 63 14.02 -25.99 -0.79
N LEU A 64 13.72 -26.52 0.40
CA LEU A 64 12.91 -25.84 1.42
C LEU A 64 13.79 -25.46 2.62
N LEU A 65 13.83 -24.17 2.97
CA LEU A 65 14.51 -23.65 4.15
C LEU A 65 13.48 -23.03 5.10
N LEU A 66 13.42 -23.55 6.33
CA LEU A 66 12.53 -23.04 7.37
C LEU A 66 13.36 -22.55 8.57
N ASN A 67 12.90 -21.46 9.20
CA ASN A 67 13.40 -20.92 10.46
C ASN A 67 14.93 -20.98 10.59
N GLU A 68 15.47 -21.79 11.51
CA GLU A 68 16.90 -21.86 11.85
C GLU A 68 17.80 -22.26 10.68
N LYS A 69 17.25 -22.88 9.62
CA LYS A 69 18.00 -23.20 8.39
C LYS A 69 17.99 -22.07 7.37
N ALA A 70 17.03 -21.15 7.48
CA ALA A 70 16.88 -19.99 6.59
C ALA A 70 17.77 -18.81 7.02
N THR A 71 19.04 -19.11 7.31
CA THR A 71 20.06 -18.10 7.59
C THR A 71 20.49 -17.38 6.31
N LYS A 72 21.15 -16.23 6.43
CA LYS A 72 21.70 -15.51 5.27
C LYS A 72 22.57 -16.43 4.42
N GLN A 73 23.48 -17.16 5.07
CA GLN A 73 24.35 -18.14 4.43
C GLN A 73 23.57 -19.31 3.82
N GLY A 74 22.54 -19.82 4.53
CA GLY A 74 21.69 -20.91 4.03
C GLY A 74 20.95 -20.52 2.75
N ILE A 75 20.36 -19.33 2.73
CA ILE A 75 19.61 -18.81 1.58
C ILE A 75 20.55 -18.57 0.38
N LEU A 76 21.58 -17.73 0.55
CA LEU A 76 22.49 -17.38 -0.55
C LEU A 76 23.33 -18.58 -1.02
N GLY A 77 23.72 -19.46 -0.10
CA GLY A 77 24.41 -20.71 -0.40
C GLY A 77 23.53 -21.68 -1.20
N SER A 78 22.24 -21.79 -0.88
CA SER A 78 21.31 -22.62 -1.66
C SER A 78 21.09 -22.07 -3.06
N ILE A 79 21.02 -20.75 -3.24
CA ILE A 79 20.97 -20.14 -4.59
C ILE A 79 22.24 -20.49 -5.37
N ALA A 80 23.41 -20.41 -4.75
CA ALA A 80 24.68 -20.77 -5.40
C ALA A 80 24.73 -22.26 -5.81
N GLN A 81 24.32 -23.17 -4.92
CA GLN A 81 24.24 -24.61 -5.23
C GLN A 81 23.23 -24.90 -6.35
N ILE A 82 22.12 -24.17 -6.40
CA ILE A 82 21.14 -24.29 -7.49
C ILE A 82 21.75 -23.78 -8.79
N ALA A 83 22.47 -22.66 -8.77
CA ALA A 83 23.12 -22.10 -9.95
C ALA A 83 24.13 -23.07 -10.60
N GLU A 84 24.80 -23.92 -9.83
CA GLU A 84 25.74 -24.94 -10.32
C GLU A 84 25.07 -26.07 -11.10
N LYS A 85 23.80 -26.39 -10.80
CA LYS A 85 23.07 -27.51 -11.42
C LYS A 85 22.01 -27.10 -12.44
N THR A 86 21.49 -25.87 -12.36
CA THR A 86 20.42 -25.40 -13.26
C THR A 86 20.92 -25.25 -14.69
N LYS A 87 20.19 -25.85 -15.63
CA LYS A 87 20.46 -25.76 -17.07
C LYS A 87 19.77 -24.55 -17.70
N LYS A 88 20.28 -24.12 -18.86
CA LYS A 88 19.83 -22.90 -19.55
C LYS A 88 18.38 -22.93 -20.00
N ASP A 89 17.79 -24.10 -20.17
CA ASP A 89 16.43 -24.31 -20.65
C ASP A 89 15.44 -24.68 -19.53
N GLU A 90 15.89 -24.63 -18.27
CA GLU A 90 15.07 -24.84 -17.06
C GLU A 90 14.58 -23.51 -16.48
N ARG A 91 13.57 -23.59 -15.62
CA ARG A 91 13.00 -22.48 -14.87
C ARG A 91 13.55 -22.48 -13.44
N PHE A 92 13.62 -21.29 -12.84
CA PHE A 92 14.00 -21.13 -11.45
C PHE A 92 12.98 -20.27 -10.70
N VAL A 93 12.55 -20.73 -9.53
CA VAL A 93 11.67 -19.98 -8.61
C VAL A 93 12.39 -19.76 -7.28
N PHE A 94 12.44 -18.52 -6.83
CA PHE A 94 12.79 -18.16 -5.46
C PHE A 94 11.55 -17.63 -4.76
N TYR A 95 11.21 -18.21 -3.60
CA TYR A 95 10.10 -17.76 -2.76
C TYR A 95 10.61 -17.43 -1.36
N PHE A 96 10.13 -16.32 -0.80
CA PHE A 96 10.42 -15.92 0.57
C PHE A 96 9.16 -15.44 1.30
N ALA A 97 8.90 -15.99 2.48
CA ALA A 97 7.96 -15.44 3.46
C ALA A 97 8.66 -15.18 4.80
N GLY A 98 8.50 -13.96 5.31
CA GLY A 98 9.09 -13.53 6.58
C GLY A 98 9.06 -12.01 6.72
N HIS A 99 9.74 -11.49 7.72
CA HIS A 99 9.99 -10.06 7.89
C HIS A 99 10.93 -9.49 6.84
N GLY A 100 10.62 -8.26 6.45
CA GLY A 100 11.59 -7.32 5.92
C GLY A 100 11.65 -6.09 6.82
N ARG A 101 12.67 -5.26 6.58
CA ARG A 101 12.89 -4.03 7.35
C ARG A 101 13.44 -2.93 6.46
N ARG A 102 13.30 -1.69 6.95
CA ARG A 102 13.78 -0.47 6.27
C ARG A 102 15.06 0.10 6.89
N SER A 103 15.31 -0.19 8.18
CA SER A 103 16.46 0.32 8.93
C SER A 103 17.31 -0.84 9.48
N PRO A 104 18.64 -0.82 9.31
CA PRO A 104 19.44 0.26 8.72
C PRO A 104 19.36 0.33 7.18
N ARG A 105 18.83 -0.70 6.51
CA ARG A 105 18.70 -0.79 5.05
C ARG A 105 17.40 -1.52 4.68
N PHE A 106 16.89 -1.24 3.47
CA PHE A 106 15.78 -1.98 2.86
C PHE A 106 16.23 -3.40 2.52
N ALA A 107 15.71 -4.41 3.23
CA ALA A 107 16.19 -5.78 3.07
C ALA A 107 15.21 -6.85 3.57
N LEU A 108 15.38 -8.08 3.06
CA LEU A 108 14.79 -9.29 3.64
C LEU A 108 15.55 -9.68 4.90
N MET A 109 14.85 -10.14 5.94
CA MET A 109 15.48 -10.61 7.17
C MET A 109 15.58 -12.14 7.19
N PRO A 110 16.79 -12.71 7.08
CA PRO A 110 17.04 -14.10 7.40
C PRO A 110 16.80 -14.40 8.89
N SER A 111 16.75 -15.67 9.28
CA SER A 111 16.50 -16.04 10.68
C SER A 111 17.62 -15.62 11.64
N ASP A 112 18.84 -15.48 11.12
CA ASP A 112 20.03 -14.99 11.82
C ASP A 112 20.28 -13.49 11.61
N ALA A 113 19.27 -12.74 11.15
CA ALA A 113 19.33 -11.28 11.15
C ALA A 113 19.63 -10.76 12.58
N THR A 114 20.28 -9.60 12.66
CA THR A 114 20.63 -8.88 13.90
C THR A 114 20.10 -7.46 13.85
N ILE A 115 19.96 -6.77 14.99
CA ILE A 115 19.52 -5.36 15.01
C ILE A 115 20.44 -4.51 14.11
N SER A 116 21.74 -4.79 14.10
CA SER A 116 22.76 -4.09 13.33
C SER A 116 22.93 -4.52 11.87
N GLY A 117 22.34 -5.63 11.42
CA GLY A 117 22.52 -6.11 10.05
C GLY A 117 22.34 -7.62 9.86
N ASN A 118 23.08 -8.20 8.92
CA ASN A 118 22.95 -9.59 8.44
C ASN A 118 21.69 -9.87 7.61
N ASP A 119 21.17 -8.84 6.94
CA ASP A 119 20.03 -8.96 6.03
C ASP A 119 20.46 -9.35 4.61
N ILE A 120 19.49 -9.68 3.77
CA ILE A 120 19.66 -9.82 2.33
C ILE A 120 19.08 -8.59 1.63
N GLU A 121 19.96 -7.75 1.11
CA GLU A 121 19.57 -6.56 0.36
C GLU A 121 19.09 -6.91 -1.05
N PRO A 122 18.23 -6.08 -1.68
CA PRO A 122 17.79 -6.27 -3.06
C PRO A 122 18.92 -6.49 -4.07
N LYS A 123 19.99 -5.70 -3.97
CA LYS A 123 21.15 -5.81 -4.89
C LYS A 123 21.88 -7.14 -4.72
N GLU A 124 22.01 -7.59 -3.48
CA GLU A 124 22.62 -8.87 -3.13
C GLU A 124 21.78 -10.05 -3.61
N LEU A 125 20.47 -10.02 -3.36
CA LEU A 125 19.53 -11.03 -3.87
C LEU A 125 19.57 -11.07 -5.40
N ASN A 126 19.41 -9.93 -6.07
CA ASN A 126 19.42 -9.86 -7.53
C ASN A 126 20.72 -10.42 -8.12
N ALA A 127 21.88 -10.06 -7.55
CA ALA A 127 23.17 -10.59 -7.97
C ALA A 127 23.28 -12.11 -7.77
N ALA A 128 22.67 -12.67 -6.73
CA ALA A 128 22.63 -14.12 -6.51
C ALA A 128 21.70 -14.81 -7.53
N ILE A 129 20.49 -14.28 -7.75
CA ILE A 129 19.52 -14.82 -8.72
C ILE A 129 20.10 -14.82 -10.14
N LEU A 130 20.82 -13.77 -10.55
CA LEU A 130 21.45 -13.67 -11.87
C LEU A 130 22.50 -14.76 -12.16
N LYS A 131 23.07 -15.39 -11.14
CA LYS A 131 24.01 -16.52 -11.31
C LYS A 131 23.31 -17.79 -11.78
N VAL A 132 22.00 -17.92 -11.52
CA VAL A 132 21.21 -19.07 -11.97
C VAL A 132 20.91 -18.91 -13.46
N GLN A 133 21.55 -19.72 -14.30
CA GLN A 133 21.46 -19.59 -15.77
C GLN A 133 20.13 -20.06 -16.38
N ALA A 134 19.05 -20.18 -15.59
CA ALA A 134 17.71 -20.54 -16.03
C ALA A 134 17.19 -19.64 -17.17
N ARG A 135 16.33 -20.18 -18.05
CA ARG A 135 15.63 -19.42 -19.09
C ARG A 135 14.64 -18.41 -18.53
N SER A 136 14.10 -18.72 -17.36
CA SER A 136 13.09 -17.94 -16.65
C SER A 136 13.41 -17.97 -15.16
N ARG A 137 13.42 -16.79 -14.51
CA ARG A 137 13.61 -16.65 -13.07
C ARG A 137 12.41 -15.91 -12.50
N THR A 138 11.77 -16.48 -11.50
CA THR A 138 10.64 -15.86 -10.78
C THR A 138 11.03 -15.68 -9.32
N VAL A 139 10.83 -14.47 -8.81
CA VAL A 139 11.10 -14.11 -7.42
C VAL A 139 9.79 -13.71 -6.77
N LEU A 140 9.31 -14.50 -5.82
CA LEU A 140 8.06 -14.30 -5.08
C LEU A 140 8.38 -13.85 -3.65
N LEU A 141 7.89 -12.69 -3.23
CA LEU A 141 8.26 -12.06 -1.97
C LEU A 141 7.03 -11.73 -1.13
N ASP A 142 6.78 -12.52 -0.08
CA ASP A 142 5.75 -12.26 0.93
C ASP A 142 6.36 -11.69 2.22
N SER A 143 6.83 -10.44 2.09
CA SER A 143 7.55 -9.68 3.11
C SER A 143 7.27 -8.20 2.93
N CYS A 144 7.13 -7.45 4.02
CA CYS A 144 7.09 -5.99 3.95
C CYS A 144 8.50 -5.45 3.82
N PHE A 145 8.78 -4.65 2.80
CA PHE A 145 10.06 -3.95 2.72
C PHE A 145 9.94 -2.46 3.03
N SER A 146 8.75 -1.92 2.83
CA SER A 146 8.36 -0.63 3.35
C SER A 146 7.83 -0.80 4.78
N GLY A 147 8.12 0.19 5.63
CA GLY A 147 7.33 0.41 6.84
C GLY A 147 5.94 0.94 6.49
N GLY A 148 5.29 0.37 5.47
CA GLY A 148 3.99 0.79 4.97
C GLY A 148 3.00 0.92 6.12
N MET A 149 2.18 1.96 6.03
CA MET A 149 1.12 2.41 6.95
C MET A 149 0.97 1.60 8.25
N ALA A 150 1.68 2.05 9.29
CA ALA A 150 1.27 1.88 10.68
C ALA A 150 1.38 3.25 11.37
N ALA A 151 0.55 4.21 10.95
CA ALA A 151 0.41 5.47 11.68
C ALA A 151 -1.05 5.61 12.12
N GLY A 152 -1.31 5.38 13.40
CA GLY A 152 -2.57 5.78 14.03
C GLY A 152 -3.19 4.69 14.89
N GLU A 153 -3.95 3.78 14.30
CA GLU A 153 -4.70 2.77 15.06
C GLU A 153 -4.79 1.44 14.31
N MET A 154 -4.15 0.40 14.88
CA MET A 154 -4.62 -1.01 14.87
C MET A 154 -3.82 -1.86 15.88
N SER A 155 -3.39 -1.25 16.98
CA SER A 155 -2.86 -1.95 18.18
C SER A 155 -3.90 -2.01 19.32
N ARG A 156 -5.20 -1.97 19.00
CA ARG A 156 -6.19 -2.59 19.88
C ARG A 156 -6.11 -4.08 19.57
N GLY A 157 -5.34 -4.83 20.37
CA GLY A 157 -5.02 -6.26 20.20
C GLY A 157 -6.23 -7.21 20.15
N LEU A 158 -7.08 -7.01 19.15
CA LEU A 158 -8.36 -7.67 18.89
C LEU A 158 -8.53 -8.05 17.41
N ASP A 159 -7.60 -7.69 16.50
CA ASP A 159 -7.70 -8.04 15.08
C ASP A 159 -6.75 -9.20 14.68
N ASP A 160 -7.19 -10.00 13.71
CA ASP A 160 -6.49 -11.22 13.24
C ASP A 160 -5.30 -10.91 12.33
N PHE A 161 -5.07 -9.65 11.99
CA PHE A 161 -4.08 -9.23 11.00
C PHE A 161 -2.75 -8.84 11.65
N LYS A 162 -1.64 -9.22 11.02
CA LYS A 162 -0.30 -8.84 11.47
C LYS A 162 0.61 -8.53 10.29
N ALA A 163 1.32 -7.41 10.34
CA ALA A 163 2.28 -7.04 9.32
C ALA A 163 3.55 -7.90 9.37
N ARG A 164 4.08 -8.25 8.20
CA ARG A 164 5.37 -8.93 8.00
C ARG A 164 6.51 -7.93 7.91
N TYR A 165 6.53 -6.99 8.85
CA TYR A 165 7.52 -5.91 8.96
C TYR A 165 8.18 -5.89 10.33
N PHE A 166 9.47 -5.57 10.37
CA PHE A 166 10.19 -5.31 11.62
C PHE A 166 10.68 -3.85 11.68
N ASP A 167 10.33 -3.17 12.78
CA ASP A 167 10.81 -1.82 13.09
C ASP A 167 11.75 -1.85 14.31
N PRO A 168 13.05 -1.55 14.15
CA PRO A 168 13.99 -1.50 15.26
C PRO A 168 13.72 -0.34 16.25
N GLU A 169 13.03 0.74 15.83
CA GLU A 169 12.72 1.88 16.71
C GLU A 169 11.51 1.62 17.62
N GLN A 170 10.53 0.83 17.17
CA GLN A 170 9.39 0.42 18.02
C GLN A 170 9.82 -0.46 19.21
N ALA A 171 10.99 -1.09 19.16
CA ALA A 171 11.56 -1.81 20.30
C ALA A 171 12.01 -0.86 21.44
N ARG A 172 12.06 0.46 21.21
CA ARG A 172 12.38 1.47 22.22
C ARG A 172 11.24 2.49 22.33
N SER A 173 10.34 2.23 23.27
CA SER A 173 9.23 3.08 23.69
C SER A 173 8.08 3.21 22.68
N VAL A 174 6.87 2.94 23.16
CA VAL A 174 5.61 3.24 22.47
C VAL A 174 5.43 4.77 22.48
N THR A 175 6.13 5.47 21.60
CA THR A 175 5.89 6.90 21.37
C THR A 175 4.75 7.07 20.39
N PHE A 176 3.60 7.49 20.92
CA PHE A 176 2.47 7.96 20.11
C PHE A 176 2.77 9.35 19.55
N GLY A 177 2.74 9.49 18.24
CA GLY A 177 2.95 10.73 17.50
C GLY A 177 3.30 10.45 16.02
N PRO A 178 3.25 11.46 15.14
CA PRO A 178 3.73 11.30 13.78
C PRO A 178 5.19 10.81 13.81
N VAL A 179 5.53 9.91 12.88
CA VAL A 179 6.90 9.40 12.74
C VAL A 179 7.85 10.60 12.63
N LYS A 180 8.78 10.73 13.60
CA LYS A 180 9.71 11.88 13.71
C LYS A 180 10.54 12.11 12.44
N THR A 181 10.70 11.07 11.64
CA THR A 181 11.22 11.13 10.28
C THR A 181 10.10 10.74 9.32
N SER A 182 9.50 11.73 8.66
CA SER A 182 8.63 11.49 7.50
C SER A 182 9.49 10.83 6.43
N ALA A 183 9.38 9.52 6.33
CA ALA A 183 10.00 8.80 5.26
C ALA A 183 9.38 9.25 3.92
N SER A 184 10.27 9.49 2.96
CA SER A 184 9.90 9.81 1.58
C SER A 184 9.98 8.55 0.74
N ASN A 185 9.09 8.41 -0.24
CA ASN A 185 9.23 7.40 -1.30
C ASN A 185 10.53 7.57 -2.12
N LYS A 186 11.32 8.64 -1.92
CA LYS A 186 12.63 8.81 -2.57
C LYS A 186 13.65 7.72 -2.22
N ASP A 187 13.47 7.03 -1.09
CA ASP A 187 14.34 5.92 -0.66
C ASP A 187 13.79 4.55 -1.09
N THR A 188 12.74 4.51 -1.94
CA THR A 188 12.33 3.28 -2.60
C THR A 188 13.48 2.75 -3.46
N PRO A 189 13.65 1.41 -3.56
CA PRO A 189 14.76 0.86 -4.30
C PRO A 189 14.77 1.41 -5.72
N GLU A 190 15.97 1.74 -6.22
CA GLU A 190 16.33 1.52 -7.61
C GLU A 190 15.54 0.30 -8.11
N LYS A 191 14.60 0.52 -9.05
CA LYS A 191 13.73 -0.53 -9.56
C LYS A 191 14.56 -1.78 -9.81
N LEU A 192 14.23 -2.88 -9.12
CA LEU A 192 14.80 -4.21 -9.40
C LEU A 192 14.55 -4.66 -10.85
N GLU A 193 13.77 -3.90 -11.61
CA GLU A 193 13.52 -4.05 -13.04
C GLU A 193 14.64 -3.44 -13.90
N THR A 194 15.74 -4.16 -14.12
CA THR A 194 16.67 -3.81 -15.21
C THR A 194 17.29 -5.00 -15.95
N ALA A 195 17.19 -6.24 -15.43
CA ALA A 195 17.79 -7.41 -16.07
C ALA A 195 16.75 -8.27 -16.83
N PRO A 196 16.97 -8.58 -18.12
CA PRO A 196 16.11 -9.50 -18.86
C PRO A 196 15.99 -10.89 -18.20
N GLY A 197 14.76 -11.34 -18.00
CA GLY A 197 14.40 -12.71 -17.63
C GLY A 197 14.10 -12.95 -16.14
N ILE A 198 13.99 -11.90 -15.32
CA ILE A 198 13.58 -12.00 -13.90
C ILE A 198 12.22 -11.33 -13.69
N CYS A 199 11.20 -12.12 -13.34
CA CYS A 199 9.91 -11.63 -12.89
C CYS A 199 9.90 -11.52 -11.37
N TYR A 200 9.84 -10.30 -10.83
CA TYR A 200 9.61 -10.07 -9.41
C TYR A 200 8.10 -9.99 -9.15
N TYR A 201 7.63 -10.64 -8.10
CA TYR A 201 6.25 -10.57 -7.63
C TYR A 201 6.23 -10.44 -6.11
N ALA A 202 5.95 -9.24 -5.63
CA ALA A 202 5.91 -8.90 -4.22
C ALA A 202 4.47 -8.83 -3.69
N ALA A 203 4.30 -9.10 -2.40
CA ALA A 203 3.00 -9.17 -1.73
C ALA A 203 2.30 -7.84 -1.51
N SER A 204 3.03 -6.72 -1.52
CA SER A 204 2.49 -5.39 -1.29
C SER A 204 3.17 -4.33 -2.17
N LEU A 205 2.52 -3.19 -2.37
CA LEU A 205 3.15 -1.97 -2.86
C LEU A 205 4.15 -1.44 -1.83
N ASP A 206 5.04 -0.56 -2.28
CA ASP A 206 5.98 0.18 -1.45
C ASP A 206 5.33 1.07 -0.38
N SER A 207 4.05 1.40 -0.54
CA SER A 207 3.26 2.18 0.41
C SER A 207 2.43 1.30 1.36
N GLU A 208 2.41 -0.03 1.16
CA GLU A 208 1.48 -0.94 1.83
C GLU A 208 2.19 -2.05 2.61
N GLN A 209 1.45 -2.72 3.51
CA GLN A 209 1.97 -3.83 4.31
C GLN A 209 1.60 -5.18 3.68
N ALA A 210 2.56 -6.10 3.63
CA ALA A 210 2.29 -7.53 3.52
C ALA A 210 1.76 -8.07 4.87
N LEU A 211 0.53 -8.58 4.89
CA LEU A 211 -0.16 -9.02 6.09
C LEU A 211 -0.23 -10.55 6.18
N GLU A 212 -0.21 -11.07 7.41
CA GLU A 212 -0.67 -12.41 7.74
C GLU A 212 -1.96 -12.38 8.56
N ALA A 213 -2.85 -13.34 8.29
CA ALA A 213 -4.10 -13.52 9.00
C ALA A 213 -4.54 -14.98 8.97
N THR A 214 -5.51 -15.35 9.80
CA THR A 214 -6.20 -16.63 9.71
C THR A 214 -7.07 -16.64 8.46
N MET A 215 -6.95 -17.71 7.68
CA MET A 215 -7.65 -17.89 6.40
C MET A 215 -8.73 -18.96 6.50
N ASP A 216 -9.44 -19.22 5.40
CA ASP A 216 -10.61 -20.13 5.37
C ASP A 216 -10.30 -21.57 5.81
N ASP A 217 -9.02 -21.98 5.81
CA ASP A 217 -8.58 -23.30 6.28
C ASP A 217 -8.28 -23.34 7.79
N GLY A 218 -8.56 -22.26 8.51
CA GLY A 218 -8.33 -22.12 9.95
C GLY A 218 -6.85 -21.94 10.33
N LYS A 219 -5.94 -21.83 9.36
CA LYS A 219 -4.52 -21.60 9.60
C LYS A 219 -4.14 -20.16 9.31
N ARG A 220 -3.06 -19.70 9.94
CA ARG A 220 -2.48 -18.40 9.63
C ARG A 220 -1.63 -18.50 8.36
N HIS A 221 -1.81 -17.54 7.46
CA HIS A 221 -1.10 -17.44 6.18
C HIS A 221 -0.85 -15.97 5.84
N GLY A 222 0.11 -15.73 4.95
CA GLY A 222 0.22 -14.45 4.25
C GLY A 222 -0.95 -14.32 3.27
N LEU A 223 -1.60 -13.16 3.24
CA LEU A 223 -2.75 -12.94 2.34
C LEU A 223 -2.39 -13.18 0.88
N PHE A 224 -1.22 -12.68 0.48
CA PHE A 224 -0.65 -12.90 -0.86
C PHE A 224 -0.35 -14.37 -1.12
N THR A 225 0.35 -15.04 -0.21
CA THR A 225 0.71 -16.45 -0.39
C THR A 225 -0.50 -17.37 -0.42
N TYR A 226 -1.50 -17.13 0.42
CA TYR A 226 -2.74 -17.91 0.39
C TYR A 226 -3.45 -17.77 -0.96
N GLY A 227 -3.40 -16.57 -1.57
CA GLY A 227 -3.81 -16.34 -2.94
C GLY A 227 -2.97 -17.12 -3.97
N LEU A 228 -1.64 -17.08 -3.85
CA LEU A 228 -0.73 -17.82 -4.73
C LEU A 228 -1.03 -19.33 -4.70
N ILE A 229 -1.16 -19.93 -3.52
CA ILE A 229 -1.40 -21.37 -3.37
C ILE A 229 -2.67 -21.80 -4.11
N LYS A 230 -3.75 -21.01 -4.00
CA LYS A 230 -5.03 -21.31 -4.67
C LYS A 230 -4.97 -21.10 -6.19
N ASN A 231 -4.19 -20.14 -6.69
CA ASN A 231 -4.33 -19.64 -8.06
C ASN A 231 -3.14 -19.88 -8.98
N LEU A 232 -1.95 -20.21 -8.46
CA LEU A 232 -0.74 -20.43 -9.24
C LEU A 232 -0.77 -21.81 -9.90
N ARG A 233 -0.88 -21.84 -11.23
CA ARG A 233 -0.93 -23.07 -12.05
C ARG A 233 -0.13 -22.88 -13.34
N ASN A 234 0.53 -23.94 -13.80
CA ASN A 234 1.29 -23.95 -15.05
C ASN A 234 0.37 -23.59 -16.23
N GLY A 235 0.84 -22.72 -17.12
CA GLY A 235 0.11 -22.31 -18.33
C GLY A 235 -0.86 -21.14 -18.14
N LYS A 236 -1.27 -20.83 -16.92
CA LYS A 236 -2.08 -19.64 -16.61
C LYS A 236 -1.23 -18.37 -16.76
N LEU A 237 -1.77 -17.28 -17.30
CA LEU A 237 -1.00 -16.04 -17.45
C LEU A 237 -0.77 -15.36 -16.09
N TRP A 238 0.35 -14.65 -15.95
CA TRP A 238 0.60 -13.84 -14.76
C TRP A 238 -0.50 -12.80 -14.52
N SER A 239 -1.10 -12.24 -15.58
CA SER A 239 -2.24 -11.32 -15.46
C SER A 239 -3.47 -11.96 -14.81
N GLU A 240 -3.78 -13.21 -15.15
CA GLU A 240 -4.89 -13.95 -14.56
C GLU A 240 -4.59 -14.34 -13.10
N VAL A 241 -3.39 -14.86 -12.85
CA VAL A 241 -2.92 -15.17 -11.49
C VAL A 241 -3.00 -13.93 -10.60
N HIS A 242 -2.54 -12.78 -11.11
CA HIS A 242 -2.53 -11.52 -10.37
C HIS A 242 -3.92 -11.00 -10.02
N ASN A 243 -4.84 -11.05 -10.98
CA ASN A 243 -6.22 -10.63 -10.74
C ASN A 243 -6.91 -11.52 -9.71
N ASP A 244 -6.70 -12.83 -9.76
CA ASP A 244 -7.34 -13.76 -8.82
C ASP A 244 -6.78 -13.62 -7.39
N ILE A 245 -5.47 -13.43 -7.26
CA ILE A 245 -4.82 -13.13 -5.98
C ILE A 245 -5.39 -11.84 -5.40
N LYS A 246 -5.45 -10.75 -6.19
CA LYS A 246 -6.02 -9.48 -5.76
C LYS A 246 -7.46 -9.62 -5.30
N LYS A 247 -8.30 -10.28 -6.10
CA LYS A 247 -9.71 -10.52 -5.74
C LYS A 247 -9.84 -11.22 -4.40
N GLN A 248 -9.02 -12.23 -4.14
CA GLN A 248 -9.03 -12.98 -2.89
C GLN A 248 -8.52 -12.15 -1.70
N MET A 249 -7.46 -11.37 -1.89
CA MET A 249 -6.92 -10.48 -0.87
C MET A 249 -7.92 -9.38 -0.52
N THR A 250 -8.50 -8.72 -1.52
CA THR A 250 -9.56 -7.73 -1.34
C THR A 250 -10.70 -8.31 -0.53
N LYS A 251 -11.18 -9.52 -0.87
CA LYS A 251 -12.23 -10.20 -0.10
C LYS A 251 -11.87 -10.41 1.36
N ARG A 252 -10.64 -10.84 1.66
CA ARG A 252 -10.19 -11.05 3.06
C ARG A 252 -10.08 -9.74 3.84
N LEU A 253 -9.77 -8.66 3.16
CA LEU A 253 -9.56 -7.33 3.74
C LEU A 253 -10.84 -6.50 3.82
N GLU A 254 -11.96 -7.00 3.31
CA GLU A 254 -13.26 -6.35 3.44
C GLU A 254 -13.57 -6.01 4.90
N ASN A 255 -14.00 -4.76 5.13
CA ASN A 255 -14.35 -4.22 6.44
C ASN A 255 -13.19 -4.18 7.47
N SER A 256 -11.95 -4.49 7.07
CA SER A 256 -10.80 -4.46 7.97
C SER A 256 -10.17 -3.06 8.11
N GLY A 257 -10.51 -2.12 7.23
CA GLY A 257 -9.81 -0.84 7.11
C GLY A 257 -8.37 -0.95 6.61
N ARG A 258 -7.93 -2.16 6.22
CA ARG A 258 -6.60 -2.45 5.69
C ARG A 258 -6.68 -2.71 4.19
N GLN A 259 -5.59 -2.41 3.48
CA GLN A 259 -5.42 -2.76 2.08
C GLN A 259 -4.03 -3.35 1.84
N GLN A 260 -3.99 -4.27 0.88
CA GLN A 260 -2.76 -4.88 0.38
C GLN A 260 -2.96 -5.21 -1.10
N ASN A 261 -2.07 -4.72 -1.95
CA ASN A 261 -2.04 -4.95 -3.38
C ASN A 261 -0.67 -5.54 -3.75
N PRO A 262 -0.61 -6.73 -4.35
CA PRO A 262 0.65 -7.30 -4.78
C PRO A 262 1.17 -6.54 -6.02
N MET A 263 2.48 -6.57 -6.24
CA MET A 263 3.17 -5.88 -7.33
C MET A 263 4.03 -6.86 -8.11
N ILE A 264 3.82 -6.92 -9.43
CA ILE A 264 4.56 -7.81 -10.34
C ILE A 264 5.37 -7.01 -11.35
N SER A 265 6.48 -7.56 -11.85
CA SER A 265 7.23 -7.01 -12.96
C SER A 265 6.40 -7.03 -14.25
N THR A 266 5.99 -5.86 -14.72
CA THR A 266 4.81 -5.78 -15.60
C THR A 266 5.03 -6.20 -17.02
N ALA A 267 6.28 -6.22 -17.47
CA ALA A 267 6.67 -6.88 -18.71
C ALA A 267 6.22 -8.35 -18.77
N TYR A 268 6.08 -9.03 -17.63
CA TYR A 268 5.75 -10.47 -17.57
C TYR A 268 4.27 -10.79 -17.38
N MET A 269 3.40 -9.79 -17.14
CA MET A 269 1.94 -9.97 -17.09
C MET A 269 1.35 -10.79 -18.26
N PRO A 270 1.78 -10.60 -19.53
CA PRO A 270 1.28 -11.40 -20.64
C PRO A 270 1.91 -12.80 -20.77
N THR A 271 2.84 -13.20 -19.90
CA THR A 271 3.54 -14.48 -20.01
C THR A 271 2.89 -15.56 -19.13
N PRO A 272 3.02 -16.85 -19.49
CA PRO A 272 2.63 -17.95 -18.60
C PRO A 272 3.36 -17.86 -17.26
N ALA A 273 2.65 -18.07 -16.16
CA ALA A 273 3.20 -18.01 -14.83
C ALA A 273 4.40 -18.96 -14.69
N MET A 274 5.49 -18.41 -14.14
CA MET A 274 6.81 -19.05 -13.98
C MET A 274 7.59 -19.35 -15.28
N ASP A 275 7.01 -19.16 -16.46
CA ASP A 275 7.72 -19.25 -17.75
C ASP A 275 7.72 -17.88 -18.45
N ASN A 276 8.60 -17.01 -17.96
CA ASN A 276 8.68 -15.58 -18.23
C ASN A 276 9.25 -15.25 -19.62
N ILE A 277 9.00 -16.11 -20.62
CA ILE A 277 9.40 -15.88 -22.00
C ILE A 277 8.41 -14.92 -22.63
N LEU A 278 8.89 -13.72 -22.95
CA LEU A 278 8.12 -12.69 -23.67
C LEU A 278 7.85 -13.17 -25.10
N LYS A 279 6.72 -13.85 -25.31
CA LYS A 279 6.07 -14.00 -26.62
C LYS A 279 4.91 -13.01 -26.66
N GLY A 280 4.63 -12.43 -27.83
CA GLY A 280 3.73 -11.29 -28.01
C GLY A 280 2.42 -11.38 -27.20
N ALA A 281 1.92 -10.22 -26.78
CA ALA A 281 0.82 -10.08 -25.82
C ALA A 281 -0.41 -10.95 -26.19
N PRO A 282 -0.86 -11.84 -25.28
CA PRO A 282 -2.16 -12.49 -25.41
C PRO A 282 -3.28 -11.46 -25.39
N LYS A 283 -4.31 -11.66 -26.21
CA LYS A 283 -5.51 -10.82 -26.20
C LYS A 283 -6.32 -11.06 -24.92
N PRO A 284 -6.83 -10.00 -24.25
CA PRO A 284 -7.62 -10.17 -23.05
C PRO A 284 -9.00 -10.79 -23.34
N PRO A 285 -9.54 -11.65 -22.45
CA PRO A 285 -10.88 -12.20 -22.59
C PRO A 285 -11.97 -11.15 -22.27
N PRO A 286 -13.14 -11.20 -22.94
CA PRO A 286 -14.23 -10.24 -22.76
C PRO A 286 -15.13 -10.54 -21.54
N GLY A 287 -15.62 -9.49 -20.87
CA GLY A 287 -16.69 -9.54 -19.86
C GLY A 287 -16.26 -9.19 -18.42
N LYS A 288 -15.75 -7.98 -18.19
CA LYS A 288 -15.16 -7.55 -16.90
C LYS A 288 -16.15 -6.74 -16.05
N THR A 289 -16.06 -6.88 -14.72
CA THR A 289 -16.76 -6.03 -13.75
C THR A 289 -15.98 -4.75 -13.44
N LEU A 290 -16.58 -3.76 -12.77
CA LEU A 290 -15.86 -2.57 -12.29
C LEU A 290 -14.70 -2.94 -11.36
N LEU A 291 -14.86 -3.96 -10.50
CA LEU A 291 -13.79 -4.47 -9.66
C LEU A 291 -12.66 -5.10 -10.47
N ASP A 292 -12.96 -5.78 -11.58
CA ASP A 292 -11.94 -6.31 -12.49
C ASP A 292 -11.17 -5.19 -13.20
N ILE A 293 -11.85 -4.09 -13.58
CA ILE A 293 -11.20 -2.89 -14.14
C ILE A 293 -10.33 -2.20 -13.09
N TRP A 294 -10.84 -2.06 -11.86
CA TRP A 294 -10.08 -1.53 -10.73
C TRP A 294 -8.83 -2.38 -10.45
N ASN A 295 -8.95 -3.70 -10.53
CA ASN A 295 -7.86 -4.63 -10.27
C ASN A 295 -6.88 -4.80 -11.43
N ALA A 296 -7.30 -4.58 -12.68
CA ALA A 296 -6.44 -4.73 -13.85
C ALA A 296 -5.27 -3.74 -13.83
N ASP A 297 -4.03 -4.24 -13.93
CA ASP A 297 -2.84 -3.40 -13.91
C ASP A 297 -2.07 -3.54 -15.24
N ASN A 298 -1.79 -2.41 -15.90
CA ASN A 298 -0.89 -2.28 -17.05
C ASN A 298 0.02 -1.05 -16.86
N PRO A 299 0.93 -1.07 -15.88
CA PRO A 299 1.73 0.09 -15.55
C PRO A 299 2.89 0.28 -16.50
N ASN A 300 3.04 1.52 -16.92
CA ASN A 300 4.18 2.01 -17.67
C ASN A 300 4.51 3.43 -17.21
N PRO A 301 5.53 3.60 -16.35
CA PRO A 301 5.90 4.91 -15.80
C PRO A 301 6.40 5.92 -16.84
N GLY A 302 6.72 5.47 -18.07
CA GLY A 302 6.98 6.35 -19.20
C GLY A 302 5.71 6.88 -19.87
N LYS A 303 4.54 6.29 -19.58
CA LYS A 303 3.24 6.62 -20.18
C LYS A 303 2.29 7.28 -19.20
N ILE A 304 2.27 6.84 -17.95
CA ILE A 304 1.47 7.45 -16.90
C ILE A 304 2.19 7.32 -15.55
N GLY A 305 2.12 8.36 -14.72
CA GLY A 305 2.65 8.35 -13.36
C GLY A 305 1.81 9.19 -12.43
N LEU A 306 1.63 8.73 -11.20
CA LEU A 306 0.95 9.45 -10.12
C LEU A 306 1.91 9.72 -8.96
N LYS A 307 1.82 10.91 -8.39
CA LYS A 307 2.61 11.31 -7.23
C LYS A 307 1.84 12.27 -6.34
N ILE A 308 1.89 12.05 -5.02
CA ILE A 308 1.40 13.03 -4.04
C ILE A 308 2.47 14.05 -3.66
N LYS A 309 2.02 15.26 -3.32
CA LYS A 309 2.82 16.36 -2.77
C LYS A 309 2.19 16.83 -1.44
N PRO A 310 2.96 16.95 -0.35
CA PRO A 310 4.34 16.49 -0.21
C PRO A 310 4.42 14.95 -0.29
N ASP A 311 5.51 14.47 -0.87
CA ASP A 311 5.78 13.04 -1.07
C ASP A 311 6.18 12.38 0.25
N ARG A 312 5.16 11.89 0.99
CA ARG A 312 5.27 11.30 2.32
C ARG A 312 4.49 10.00 2.40
N ASP A 313 5.01 9.07 3.18
CA ASP A 313 4.41 7.74 3.40
C ASP A 313 3.07 7.79 4.16
N VAL A 314 2.83 8.86 4.93
CA VAL A 314 1.59 9.12 5.67
C VAL A 314 1.21 10.58 5.49
N GLN A 315 -0.04 10.80 5.09
CA GLN A 315 -0.69 12.10 5.07
C GLN A 315 -1.59 12.21 6.30
N ASP A 316 -1.80 13.42 6.80
CA ASP A 316 -2.74 13.64 7.88
C ASP A 316 -4.09 14.06 7.28
N VAL A 317 -5.20 13.59 7.88
CA VAL A 317 -6.55 14.08 7.52
C VAL A 317 -6.54 15.60 7.52
N GLY A 318 -7.16 16.20 6.51
CA GLY A 318 -7.34 17.63 6.33
C GLY A 318 -6.07 18.44 6.06
N LYS A 319 -4.88 17.81 5.90
CA LYS A 319 -3.71 18.52 5.38
C LYS A 319 -3.85 18.75 3.88
N GLU A 320 -3.45 19.94 3.44
CA GLU A 320 -3.40 20.26 2.02
C GLU A 320 -2.36 19.37 1.31
N ILE A 321 -2.82 18.72 0.25
CA ILE A 321 -2.02 17.87 -0.63
C ILE A 321 -2.13 18.37 -2.06
N GLY A 322 -1.19 17.96 -2.89
CA GLY A 322 -1.28 18.07 -4.35
C GLY A 322 -1.13 16.70 -5.00
N LEU A 323 -1.81 16.49 -6.12
CA LEU A 323 -1.62 15.31 -6.95
C LEU A 323 -0.94 15.72 -8.26
N GLU A 324 0.24 15.18 -8.52
CA GLU A 324 0.95 15.33 -9.78
C GLU A 324 0.70 14.09 -10.66
N VAL A 325 0.25 14.32 -11.88
CA VAL A 325 0.00 13.29 -12.87
C VAL A 325 0.89 13.53 -14.08
N LYS A 326 1.82 12.61 -14.33
CA LYS A 326 2.71 12.65 -15.48
C LYS A 326 2.10 11.86 -16.62
N VAL A 327 1.75 12.53 -17.71
CA VAL A 327 1.16 11.95 -18.91
C VAL A 327 2.24 11.89 -20.00
N GLY A 328 2.59 10.68 -20.43
CA GLY A 328 3.69 10.42 -21.37
C GLY A 328 3.30 10.48 -22.84
N GLN A 329 2.00 10.43 -23.14
CA GLN A 329 1.43 10.53 -24.48
C GLN A 329 0.02 11.12 -24.43
N ASP A 330 -0.44 11.66 -25.55
CA ASP A 330 -1.82 12.11 -25.70
C ASP A 330 -2.79 10.93 -25.52
N GLY A 331 -3.97 11.20 -24.97
CA GLY A 331 -5.00 10.19 -24.72
C GLY A 331 -6.14 10.72 -23.86
N TYR A 332 -6.86 9.81 -23.21
CA TYR A 332 -7.97 10.12 -22.33
C TYR A 332 -7.66 9.61 -20.92
N LEU A 333 -7.53 10.52 -19.96
CA LEU A 333 -7.16 10.23 -18.58
C LEU A 333 -8.41 10.11 -17.72
N VAL A 334 -8.57 8.96 -17.08
CA VAL A 334 -9.55 8.78 -16.00
C VAL A 334 -8.78 8.53 -14.71
N ILE A 335 -9.10 9.27 -13.65
CA ILE A 335 -8.58 9.02 -12.31
C ILE A 335 -9.76 8.64 -11.45
N LEU A 336 -9.68 7.45 -10.87
CA LEU A 336 -10.65 6.96 -9.90
C LEU A 336 -10.01 6.96 -8.52
N GLY A 337 -10.80 7.33 -7.51
CA GLY A 337 -10.48 7.16 -6.10
C GLY A 337 -11.22 5.98 -5.50
N GLN A 338 -10.68 5.41 -4.42
CA GLN A 338 -11.37 4.39 -3.63
C GLN A 338 -11.18 4.66 -2.14
N VAL A 339 -12.31 4.78 -1.43
CA VAL A 339 -12.36 4.83 0.02
C VAL A 339 -13.29 3.72 0.49
N GLY A 340 -12.74 2.78 1.28
CA GLY A 340 -13.49 1.59 1.70
C GLY A 340 -13.96 0.74 0.51
N ASP A 341 -15.26 0.45 0.44
CA ASP A 341 -15.89 -0.31 -0.66
C ASP A 341 -16.44 0.57 -1.79
N ARG A 342 -16.20 1.89 -1.71
CA ARG A 342 -16.70 2.87 -2.67
C ARG A 342 -15.60 3.36 -3.59
N ILE A 343 -15.87 3.29 -4.89
CA ILE A 343 -15.05 3.90 -5.93
C ILE A 343 -15.75 5.21 -6.33
N TYR A 344 -14.99 6.27 -6.55
CA TYR A 344 -15.50 7.56 -7.02
C TYR A 344 -14.62 8.11 -8.15
N GLN A 345 -15.20 9.02 -8.95
CA GLN A 345 -14.48 9.68 -10.03
C GLN A 345 -13.73 10.89 -9.47
N PHE A 346 -12.41 10.93 -9.66
CA PHE A 346 -11.58 12.08 -9.34
C PHE A 346 -11.35 12.98 -10.56
N PHE A 347 -11.14 12.38 -11.74
CA PHE A 347 -10.96 13.09 -13.00
C PHE A 347 -11.49 12.23 -14.18
N PRO A 348 -12.13 12.82 -15.21
CA PRO A 348 -12.57 14.22 -15.28
C PRO A 348 -13.61 14.56 -14.19
N ALA A 349 -13.87 15.83 -13.94
CA ALA A 349 -14.93 16.22 -12.99
C ALA A 349 -16.34 16.04 -13.59
N SER A 350 -16.45 16.05 -14.92
CA SER A 350 -17.71 15.85 -15.64
C SER A 350 -17.94 14.37 -15.96
N GLU A 351 -19.18 14.05 -16.35
CA GLU A 351 -19.56 12.72 -16.84
C GLU A 351 -19.21 12.52 -18.33
N LYS A 352 -18.55 13.50 -18.98
CA LYS A 352 -18.25 13.48 -20.40
C LYS A 352 -16.83 12.98 -20.65
N ALA A 353 -16.70 11.90 -21.42
CA ALA A 353 -15.40 11.33 -21.75
C ALA A 353 -14.52 12.28 -22.58
N GLU A 354 -15.09 13.25 -23.29
CA GLU A 354 -14.34 14.27 -24.03
C GLU A 354 -13.50 15.15 -23.10
N ASP A 355 -13.98 15.39 -21.88
CA ASP A 355 -13.28 16.18 -20.86
C ASP A 355 -12.14 15.39 -20.20
N ALA A 356 -12.06 14.08 -20.44
CA ALA A 356 -10.91 13.25 -20.06
C ALA A 356 -9.70 13.48 -20.97
N LYS A 357 -9.85 14.17 -22.11
CA LYS A 357 -8.78 14.33 -23.10
C LYS A 357 -7.60 15.11 -22.51
N VAL A 358 -6.41 14.52 -22.58
CA VAL A 358 -5.17 15.11 -22.09
C VAL A 358 -4.06 15.02 -23.14
N SER A 359 -3.16 16.00 -23.12
CA SER A 359 -1.93 15.98 -23.90
C SER A 359 -0.76 15.51 -23.05
N LYS A 360 0.30 15.03 -23.71
CA LYS A 360 1.59 14.74 -23.06
C LYS A 360 2.06 15.94 -22.22
N GLY A 361 2.33 15.71 -20.95
CA GLY A 361 2.69 16.77 -20.02
C GLY A 361 2.59 16.35 -18.56
N THR A 362 2.55 17.34 -17.67
CA THR A 362 2.32 17.13 -16.24
C THR A 362 1.11 17.94 -15.82
N ILE A 363 0.15 17.28 -15.18
CA ILE A 363 -1.06 17.89 -14.64
C ILE A 363 -0.89 17.94 -13.12
N ASN A 364 -1.14 19.09 -12.51
CA ASN A 364 -1.13 19.23 -11.05
C ASN A 364 -2.55 19.54 -10.58
N PHE A 365 -3.04 18.76 -9.62
CA PHE A 365 -4.28 19.00 -8.91
C PHE A 365 -3.98 19.54 -7.50
N PRO A 366 -4.85 20.39 -6.95
CA PRO A 366 -6.04 20.96 -7.60
C PRO A 366 -5.68 21.97 -8.71
N THR A 367 -6.52 22.08 -9.73
CA THR A 367 -6.37 23.09 -10.79
C THR A 367 -7.08 24.37 -10.35
N GLY A 368 -6.34 25.41 -9.98
CA GLY A 368 -6.92 26.71 -9.60
C GLY A 368 -6.77 27.04 -8.12
N ARG A 369 -7.84 27.53 -7.48
CA ARG A 369 -7.84 27.97 -6.07
C ARG A 369 -8.40 26.94 -5.09
N ASP A 370 -8.85 25.80 -5.59
CA ASP A 370 -9.39 24.73 -4.76
C ASP A 370 -8.28 24.12 -3.90
N ARG A 371 -8.68 23.45 -2.82
CA ARG A 371 -7.77 22.70 -1.96
C ARG A 371 -8.06 21.22 -2.13
N LEU A 372 -7.01 20.42 -2.17
CA LEU A 372 -7.13 18.97 -2.13
C LEU A 372 -6.65 18.50 -0.75
N PHE A 373 -7.45 17.68 -0.07
CA PHE A 373 -7.15 17.10 1.23
C PHE A 373 -8.00 15.84 1.43
N PHE A 374 -7.57 14.95 2.32
CA PHE A 374 -8.38 13.81 2.74
C PHE A 374 -9.35 14.25 3.84
N ASP A 375 -10.62 13.90 3.71
CA ASP A 375 -11.69 14.28 4.65
C ASP A 375 -11.98 13.21 5.71
N SER A 376 -11.38 12.03 5.57
CA SER A 376 -11.54 10.86 6.42
C SER A 376 -10.20 10.14 6.62
N PHE A 377 -10.04 9.47 7.75
CA PHE A 377 -8.87 8.63 8.03
C PHE A 377 -9.03 7.26 7.36
N GLY A 378 -7.92 6.60 7.06
CA GLY A 378 -7.92 5.29 6.41
C GLY A 378 -6.92 5.20 5.27
N ALA A 379 -7.20 4.33 4.31
CA ALA A 379 -6.43 4.23 3.08
C ALA A 379 -7.28 4.80 1.95
N ASP A 380 -6.76 5.83 1.29
CA ASP A 380 -7.33 6.33 0.04
C ASP A 380 -6.43 5.90 -1.11
N HIS A 381 -7.06 5.47 -2.20
CA HIS A 381 -6.38 4.90 -3.34
C HIS A 381 -6.77 5.64 -4.59
N LEU A 382 -5.78 6.19 -5.28
CA LEU A 382 -5.97 6.79 -6.58
C LEU A 382 -5.43 5.87 -7.65
N LYS A 383 -6.23 5.65 -8.70
CA LYS A 383 -5.81 4.93 -9.89
C LYS A 383 -6.05 5.79 -11.12
N ALA A 384 -4.95 6.18 -11.77
CA ALA A 384 -4.97 6.81 -13.07
C ALA A 384 -4.95 5.75 -14.16
N MET A 385 -5.80 5.92 -15.17
CA MET A 385 -5.91 5.10 -16.36
C MET A 385 -5.83 6.03 -17.58
N LEU A 386 -4.85 5.79 -18.47
CA LEU A 386 -4.69 6.52 -19.71
C LEU A 386 -5.11 5.64 -20.88
N PHE A 387 -6.23 5.99 -21.50
CA PHE A 387 -6.84 5.30 -22.63
C PHE A 387 -6.43 5.92 -23.97
N SER A 388 -6.55 5.12 -25.03
CA SER A 388 -6.25 5.58 -26.39
C SER A 388 -7.44 6.30 -27.02
N THR A 389 -8.68 5.97 -26.62
CA THR A 389 -9.91 6.54 -27.18
C THR A 389 -10.88 7.05 -26.12
N ALA A 390 -11.82 7.90 -26.54
CA ALA A 390 -12.88 8.42 -25.68
C ALA A 390 -13.87 7.32 -25.27
N GLU A 391 -14.20 6.40 -26.18
CA GLU A 391 -15.08 5.27 -25.91
C GLU A 391 -14.57 4.37 -24.78
N GLU A 392 -13.25 4.12 -24.71
CA GLU A 392 -12.67 3.31 -23.64
C GLU A 392 -12.76 4.01 -22.27
N ALA A 393 -12.52 5.33 -22.25
CA ALA A 393 -12.68 6.14 -21.05
C ALA A 393 -14.16 6.19 -20.61
N ALA A 394 -15.07 6.41 -21.55
CA ALA A 394 -16.52 6.39 -21.31
C ALA A 394 -16.95 5.06 -20.69
N GLY A 395 -16.46 3.93 -21.21
CA GLY A 395 -16.80 2.61 -20.68
C GLY A 395 -16.46 2.38 -19.20
N VAL A 396 -15.40 3.04 -18.69
CA VAL A 396 -15.07 3.00 -17.25
C VAL A 396 -15.94 3.96 -16.45
N MET A 397 -16.21 5.15 -16.98
CA MET A 397 -17.06 6.16 -16.35
C MET A 397 -18.52 5.68 -16.25
N ASP A 398 -19.05 5.06 -17.31
CA ASP A 398 -20.40 4.48 -17.35
C ASP A 398 -20.53 3.34 -16.33
N ALA A 399 -19.54 2.44 -16.27
CA ALA A 399 -19.54 1.34 -15.28
C ALA A 399 -19.52 1.85 -13.83
N LEU A 400 -18.83 2.97 -13.58
CA LEU A 400 -18.85 3.63 -12.27
C LEU A 400 -20.23 4.23 -11.95
N MET A 401 -20.85 4.89 -12.92
CA MET A 401 -22.17 5.51 -12.78
C MET A 401 -23.27 4.46 -12.54
N GLU A 402 -23.29 3.40 -13.35
CA GLU A 402 -24.25 2.29 -13.24
C GLU A 402 -24.16 1.57 -11.89
N SER A 403 -22.94 1.38 -11.38
CA SER A 403 -22.71 0.76 -10.07
C SER A 403 -22.93 1.69 -8.88
N GLN A 404 -23.20 2.98 -9.12
CA GLN A 404 -23.28 4.02 -8.09
C GLN A 404 -22.04 4.04 -7.18
N GLY A 405 -20.86 3.72 -7.74
CA GLY A 405 -19.62 3.63 -7.00
C GLY A 405 -19.49 2.42 -6.07
N LYS A 406 -20.48 1.52 -5.99
CA LYS A 406 -20.37 0.28 -5.20
C LYS A 406 -19.50 -0.71 -5.96
N ALA A 407 -18.42 -1.17 -5.34
CA ALA A 407 -17.50 -2.13 -5.96
C ALA A 407 -18.14 -3.48 -6.35
N ARG A 408 -19.39 -3.76 -5.91
CA ARG A 408 -20.08 -5.05 -6.07
C ARG A 408 -21.36 -5.02 -6.90
N ASP A 409 -21.81 -3.88 -7.43
CA ASP A 409 -22.98 -3.88 -8.32
C ASP A 409 -22.59 -4.34 -9.72
N LEU A 410 -23.14 -5.50 -10.09
CA LEU A 410 -22.87 -6.21 -11.33
C LEU A 410 -23.60 -5.54 -12.49
N VAL A 411 -22.97 -4.55 -13.12
CA VAL A 411 -23.22 -4.26 -14.54
C VAL A 411 -21.90 -4.33 -15.31
N LEU A 412 -21.97 -5.02 -16.45
CA LEU A 412 -20.88 -5.47 -17.28
C LEU A 412 -20.15 -4.30 -17.97
N ALA A 413 -18.83 -4.22 -17.81
CA ALA A 413 -18.01 -3.53 -18.79
C ALA A 413 -17.68 -4.48 -19.95
N ARG A 414 -18.38 -4.29 -21.07
CA ARG A 414 -17.97 -4.79 -22.41
C ARG A 414 -16.89 -3.90 -23.06
N ALA A 415 -16.37 -2.88 -22.37
CA ALA A 415 -15.85 -1.68 -23.01
C ALA A 415 -14.32 -1.49 -23.02
N VAL A 416 -13.51 -2.45 -22.53
CA VAL A 416 -12.04 -2.26 -22.53
C VAL A 416 -11.37 -3.45 -23.21
N SER A 417 -11.20 -3.34 -24.54
CA SER A 417 -10.51 -4.34 -25.36
C SER A 417 -8.98 -4.25 -25.27
N GLU A 418 -8.44 -3.07 -24.93
CA GLU A 418 -7.01 -2.86 -24.70
C GLU A 418 -6.75 -2.31 -23.30
N PRO A 419 -5.69 -2.76 -22.60
CA PRO A 419 -5.43 -2.27 -21.27
C PRO A 419 -4.90 -0.82 -21.34
N ALA A 420 -5.65 0.13 -20.78
CA ALA A 420 -5.15 1.48 -20.50
C ALA A 420 -3.80 1.40 -19.77
N PHE A 421 -2.91 2.37 -19.98
CA PHE A 421 -1.75 2.48 -19.09
C PHE A 421 -2.23 2.90 -17.71
N THR A 422 -1.79 2.18 -16.66
CA THR A 422 -2.27 2.43 -15.29
C THR A 422 -1.16 2.93 -14.39
N SER A 423 -1.45 3.89 -13.51
CA SER A 423 -0.62 4.20 -12.35
C SER A 423 -1.50 4.18 -11.11
N ARG A 424 -1.06 3.54 -10.03
CA ARG A 424 -1.77 3.52 -8.75
C ARG A 424 -0.93 4.24 -7.70
N LEU A 425 -1.62 4.91 -6.80
CA LEU A 425 -1.08 5.56 -5.63
C LEU A 425 -1.95 5.16 -4.43
N SER A 426 -1.35 4.53 -3.43
CA SER A 426 -2.00 4.20 -2.17
C SER A 426 -1.51 5.15 -1.10
N ILE A 427 -2.44 5.76 -0.37
CA ILE A 427 -2.13 6.88 0.53
C ILE A 427 -2.67 6.56 1.92
N ALA A 428 -1.77 6.50 2.89
CA ALA A 428 -2.15 6.47 4.29
C ALA A 428 -2.68 7.83 4.68
N VAL A 429 -3.87 7.83 5.24
CA VAL A 429 -4.42 8.99 5.92
C VAL A 429 -4.48 8.65 7.40
N GLY A 430 -3.47 9.13 8.13
CA GLY A 430 -3.37 8.93 9.56
C GLY A 430 -4.44 9.71 10.30
N ASP A 431 -4.93 9.13 11.40
CA ASP A 431 -5.89 9.74 12.34
C ASP A 431 -5.23 10.79 13.25
N SER A 432 -4.29 11.57 12.70
CA SER A 432 -3.88 12.84 13.31
C SER A 432 -5.02 13.85 13.13
N LEU A 433 -6.27 13.49 13.46
CA LEU A 433 -7.37 14.44 13.47
C LEU A 433 -6.96 15.58 14.40
N VAL A 434 -7.03 16.82 13.88
CA VAL A 434 -6.54 18.03 14.57
C VAL A 434 -5.00 17.98 14.77
N GLY A 435 -4.32 17.31 13.85
CA GLY A 435 -2.88 17.08 13.77
C GLY A 435 -2.25 16.35 14.97
N GLY A 436 -3.04 15.57 15.71
CA GLY A 436 -2.58 14.84 16.91
C GLY A 436 -3.03 15.47 18.23
N LEU A 437 -3.95 16.44 18.20
CA LEU A 437 -4.63 16.94 19.39
C LEU A 437 -5.67 15.91 19.87
N ARG A 438 -5.39 15.22 20.99
CA ARG A 438 -6.37 14.30 21.57
C ARG A 438 -7.50 15.10 22.23
N LEU A 439 -8.74 14.78 21.88
CA LEU A 439 -9.92 15.33 22.54
C LEU A 439 -10.39 14.37 23.63
N LYS A 440 -10.55 14.89 24.84
CA LYS A 440 -11.15 14.18 25.99
C LYS A 440 -12.67 14.10 25.82
N ASP A 441 -13.26 15.15 25.25
CA ASP A 441 -14.70 15.28 25.04
C ASP A 441 -14.97 16.03 23.73
N LEU A 442 -15.06 15.26 22.63
CA LEU A 442 -15.35 15.80 21.30
C LEU A 442 -16.77 16.39 21.21
N ASP A 443 -17.77 15.69 21.74
CA ASP A 443 -19.16 16.13 21.67
C ASP A 443 -19.35 17.44 22.44
N GLY A 444 -18.74 17.55 23.63
CA GLY A 444 -18.76 18.78 24.42
C GLY A 444 -18.09 19.96 23.73
N LEU A 445 -16.92 19.76 23.11
CA LEU A 445 -16.24 20.81 22.34
C LEU A 445 -17.08 21.27 21.14
N LEU A 446 -17.58 20.31 20.37
CA LEU A 446 -18.42 20.56 19.19
C LEU A 446 -19.65 21.37 19.57
N VAL A 447 -20.42 20.91 20.56
CA VAL A 447 -21.63 21.60 21.01
C VAL A 447 -21.30 23.00 21.54
N LYS A 448 -20.24 23.16 22.35
CA LYS A 448 -19.85 24.48 22.89
C LYS A 448 -19.48 25.47 21.79
N VAL A 449 -18.70 25.04 20.79
CA VAL A 449 -18.31 25.89 19.66
C VAL A 449 -19.54 26.27 18.82
N MET A 450 -20.39 25.29 18.50
CA MET A 450 -21.52 25.51 17.59
C MET A 450 -22.70 26.24 18.23
N LYS A 451 -22.86 26.20 19.56
CA LYS A 451 -23.85 27.01 20.30
C LYS A 451 -23.55 28.51 20.26
N GLN A 452 -22.28 28.90 20.15
CA GLN A 452 -21.86 30.30 20.00
C GLN A 452 -22.36 31.25 21.12
N GLU A 453 -22.41 30.74 22.36
CA GLU A 453 -22.91 31.48 23.54
C GLU A 453 -21.95 32.57 24.03
N ASP A 454 -20.66 32.48 23.68
CA ASP A 454 -19.60 33.39 24.09
C ASP A 454 -18.76 33.88 22.89
N GLU A 455 -17.92 34.90 23.11
CA GLU A 455 -17.14 35.50 22.02
C GLU A 455 -16.06 34.55 21.45
N ILE A 456 -15.53 33.61 22.24
CA ILE A 456 -14.56 32.61 21.77
C ILE A 456 -15.26 31.58 20.88
N SER A 457 -16.43 31.07 21.29
CA SER A 457 -17.20 30.11 20.50
C SER A 457 -17.69 30.73 19.18
N LYS A 458 -18.18 31.98 19.18
CA LYS A 458 -18.51 32.75 17.95
C LYS A 458 -17.30 32.90 17.04
N PHE A 459 -16.15 33.27 17.59
CA PHE A 459 -14.91 33.42 16.82
C PHE A 459 -14.50 32.09 16.18
N LEU A 460 -14.49 30.99 16.93
CA LEU A 460 -14.14 29.68 16.40
C LEU A 460 -15.13 29.21 15.33
N ALA A 461 -16.44 29.39 15.54
CA ALA A 461 -17.44 29.10 14.52
C ALA A 461 -17.22 29.90 13.22
N SER A 462 -16.81 31.18 13.33
CA SER A 462 -16.44 31.98 12.16
C SER A 462 -15.23 31.41 11.41
N LYS A 463 -14.24 30.87 12.14
CA LYS A 463 -13.07 30.20 11.53
C LYS A 463 -13.45 28.89 10.86
N LEU A 464 -14.34 28.09 11.46
CA LEU A 464 -14.89 26.89 10.82
C LEU A 464 -15.61 27.23 9.53
N ARG A 465 -16.44 28.29 9.53
CA ARG A 465 -17.15 28.75 8.34
C ARG A 465 -16.21 29.21 7.23
N LEU A 466 -15.14 29.94 7.56
CA LEU A 466 -14.10 30.31 6.59
C LEU A 466 -13.38 29.07 6.04
N ALA A 467 -13.17 28.07 6.88
CA ALA A 467 -12.53 26.80 6.51
C ALA A 467 -13.40 25.94 5.58
N CYS A 468 -14.70 26.21 5.44
CA CYS A 468 -15.57 25.54 4.48
C CYS A 468 -15.26 25.88 3.01
N THR A 469 -14.45 26.90 2.73
CA THR A 469 -14.08 27.27 1.36
C THR A 469 -13.43 26.08 0.63
N GLY A 470 -14.16 25.46 -0.30
CA GLY A 470 -13.73 24.25 -1.01
C GLY A 470 -14.13 22.92 -0.36
N TYR A 471 -15.02 22.93 0.65
CA TYR A 471 -15.54 21.73 1.34
C TYR A 471 -17.08 21.77 1.45
N PRO A 472 -17.81 21.35 0.39
CA PRO A 472 -19.28 21.47 0.32
C PRO A 472 -20.04 20.78 1.46
N LYS A 473 -19.52 19.65 1.96
CA LYS A 473 -20.09 18.93 3.12
C LYS A 473 -20.06 19.82 4.37
N GLY A 474 -19.00 20.59 4.57
CA GLY A 474 -18.88 21.55 5.67
C GLY A 474 -19.80 22.75 5.53
N ASP A 475 -19.95 23.31 4.32
CA ASP A 475 -20.85 24.44 4.07
C ASP A 475 -22.30 24.12 4.46
N ASN A 476 -22.80 22.94 4.05
CA ASN A 476 -24.13 22.50 4.45
C ASN A 476 -24.23 22.26 5.95
N TRP A 477 -23.24 21.58 6.53
CA TRP A 477 -23.24 21.19 7.93
C TRP A 477 -23.21 22.40 8.89
N VAL A 478 -22.37 23.41 8.64
CA VAL A 478 -22.28 24.62 9.49
C VAL A 478 -23.62 25.37 9.55
N VAL A 479 -24.45 25.26 8.52
CA VAL A 479 -25.77 25.89 8.45
C VAL A 479 -26.86 25.01 9.07
N SER A 480 -26.79 23.69 8.90
CA SER A 480 -27.89 22.78 9.28
C SER A 480 -27.71 22.11 10.65
N PHE A 481 -26.53 22.16 11.25
CA PHE A 481 -26.27 21.49 12.52
C PHE A 481 -27.10 22.09 13.67
N ASP A 482 -27.83 21.25 14.40
CA ASP A 482 -28.62 21.61 15.58
C ASP A 482 -27.84 21.24 16.86
N PRO A 483 -27.24 22.22 17.58
CA PRO A 483 -26.43 21.96 18.76
C PRO A 483 -27.25 21.54 20.00
N THR A 484 -28.59 21.45 19.89
CA THR A 484 -29.45 20.93 20.95
C THR A 484 -29.61 19.42 20.90
N GLN A 485 -29.28 18.80 19.76
CA GLN A 485 -29.33 17.36 19.56
C GLN A 485 -27.97 16.71 19.84
N LYS A 486 -27.99 15.40 20.13
CA LYS A 486 -26.76 14.64 20.35
C LYS A 486 -26.03 14.49 19.00
N PRO A 487 -24.72 14.84 18.89
CA PRO A 487 -23.98 14.71 17.65
C PRO A 487 -23.97 13.27 17.12
N GLU A 488 -24.16 13.11 15.82
CA GLU A 488 -23.98 11.84 15.10
C GLU A 488 -22.52 11.62 14.69
N LEU A 489 -22.18 10.44 14.16
CA LEU A 489 -20.82 10.15 13.70
C LEU A 489 -20.37 11.13 12.59
N SER A 490 -21.27 11.42 11.66
CA SER A 490 -21.05 12.37 10.56
C SER A 490 -20.79 13.80 11.05
N ASP A 491 -21.43 14.23 12.14
CA ASP A 491 -21.21 15.54 12.76
C ASP A 491 -19.82 15.63 13.36
N ARG A 492 -19.40 14.59 14.10
CA ARG A 492 -18.07 14.48 14.70
C ARG A 492 -16.98 14.56 13.65
N GLU A 493 -17.10 13.78 12.58
CA GLU A 493 -16.16 13.79 11.45
C GLU A 493 -16.09 15.17 10.79
N THR A 494 -17.24 15.77 10.50
CA THR A 494 -17.30 17.08 9.82
C THR A 494 -16.72 18.20 10.67
N PHE A 495 -17.05 18.24 11.96
CA PHE A 495 -16.48 19.20 12.90
C PHE A 495 -14.96 19.05 13.00
N MET A 496 -14.45 17.83 13.13
CA MET A 496 -13.02 17.58 13.24
C MET A 496 -12.27 17.99 11.98
N THR A 497 -12.81 17.71 10.80
CA THR A 497 -12.26 18.16 9.52
C THR A 497 -12.21 19.68 9.43
N LEU A 498 -13.31 20.37 9.78
CA LEU A 498 -13.36 21.84 9.76
C LEU A 498 -12.41 22.47 10.80
N LEU A 499 -12.33 21.92 12.00
CA LEU A 499 -11.43 22.40 13.05
C LEU A 499 -9.97 22.27 12.60
N ASN A 500 -9.63 21.16 11.96
CA ASN A 500 -8.30 20.93 11.43
C ASN A 500 -7.96 21.88 10.27
N LEU A 501 -8.89 22.09 9.33
CA LEU A 501 -8.73 23.06 8.25
C LEU A 501 -8.58 24.50 8.79
N ALA A 502 -9.35 24.86 9.83
CA ALA A 502 -9.26 26.18 10.47
C ALA A 502 -7.90 26.42 11.13
N MET A 503 -7.35 25.42 11.83
CA MET A 503 -6.02 25.51 12.42
C MET A 503 -4.88 25.63 11.39
N GLN A 504 -5.09 25.14 10.17
CA GLN A 504 -4.10 25.26 9.09
C GLN A 504 -4.24 26.57 8.33
N ALA A 505 -5.47 27.05 8.16
CA ALA A 505 -5.76 28.26 7.39
C ALA A 505 -5.22 29.54 8.04
N GLY A 506 -5.11 29.57 9.37
CA GLY A 506 -4.57 30.74 10.05
C GLY A 506 -4.56 30.61 11.57
N LEU A 507 -4.10 31.67 12.22
CA LEU A 507 -4.04 31.74 13.67
C LEU A 507 -5.45 31.73 14.29
N LEU A 508 -5.67 30.85 15.26
CA LEU A 508 -6.88 30.78 16.09
C LEU A 508 -6.80 31.74 17.28
N TYR A 509 -6.50 33.00 17.00
CA TYR A 509 -6.47 34.08 17.98
C TYR A 509 -6.97 35.37 17.35
N ASP A 510 -7.76 36.12 18.11
CA ASP A 510 -8.22 37.46 17.77
C ASP A 510 -8.29 38.29 19.05
N GLU A 511 -7.70 39.49 19.04
CA GLU A 511 -7.56 40.30 20.26
C GLU A 511 -8.92 40.73 20.85
N PRO A 512 -9.91 41.19 20.06
CA PRO A 512 -11.27 41.41 20.53
C PRO A 512 -11.93 40.18 21.16
N ALA A 513 -11.93 39.03 20.48
CA ALA A 513 -12.60 37.83 20.97
C ALA A 513 -11.95 37.26 22.25
N PHE A 514 -10.64 37.45 22.42
CA PHE A 514 -9.87 36.93 23.55
C PHE A 514 -9.77 37.90 24.73
N LYS A 515 -10.55 38.98 24.73
CA LYS A 515 -10.55 39.95 25.82
C LYS A 515 -10.89 39.29 27.16
N GLY A 516 -9.96 39.36 28.11
CA GLY A 516 -10.11 38.78 29.45
C GLY A 516 -9.71 37.31 29.55
N VAL A 517 -9.35 36.66 28.44
CA VAL A 517 -8.83 35.28 28.42
C VAL A 517 -7.35 35.28 28.80
N LYS A 518 -6.96 34.42 29.74
CA LYS A 518 -5.57 34.28 30.18
C LYS A 518 -4.90 33.09 29.47
N LEU A 519 -4.11 33.39 28.44
CA LEU A 519 -3.21 32.42 27.83
C LEU A 519 -1.81 32.50 28.46
N SER A 520 -1.08 31.39 28.43
CA SER A 520 0.30 31.30 28.93
C SER A 520 1.25 32.27 28.21
N LYS A 521 2.34 32.67 28.89
CA LYS A 521 3.36 33.56 28.30
C LYS A 521 4.00 33.00 27.04
N ASP A 522 4.21 31.69 26.97
CA ASP A 522 4.76 31.02 25.80
C ASP A 522 3.84 31.14 24.58
N VAL A 523 2.56 30.80 24.74
CA VAL A 523 1.53 30.95 23.69
C VAL A 523 1.42 32.40 23.25
N MET A 524 1.34 33.34 24.18
CA MET A 524 1.27 34.77 23.84
C MET A 524 2.52 35.29 23.13
N GLY A 525 3.70 34.74 23.46
CA GLY A 525 4.94 35.03 22.74
C GLY A 525 4.87 34.61 21.28
N LYS A 526 4.35 33.41 21.01
CA LYS A 526 4.15 32.89 19.65
C LYS A 526 3.01 33.58 18.90
N VAL A 527 1.94 33.99 19.57
CA VAL A 527 0.84 34.78 18.97
C VAL A 527 1.34 36.14 18.45
N LYS A 528 2.27 36.80 19.16
CA LYS A 528 2.84 38.08 18.71
C LYS A 528 3.70 37.96 17.45
N LYS A 529 4.26 36.78 17.20
CA LYS A 529 5.03 36.45 15.99
C LYS A 529 4.60 35.08 15.49
N PRO A 530 3.42 34.98 14.84
CA PRO A 530 2.84 33.70 14.47
C PRO A 530 3.81 32.91 13.59
N PRO A 531 4.09 31.64 13.94
CA PRO A 531 4.84 30.76 13.07
C PRO A 531 3.98 30.34 11.86
N SER A 532 4.58 29.61 10.91
CA SER A 532 3.89 29.02 9.75
C SER A 532 4.03 27.49 9.75
N GLY A 533 3.27 26.83 8.88
CA GLY A 533 3.32 25.37 8.73
C GLY A 533 2.98 24.61 10.01
N ASP A 534 3.67 23.50 10.28
CA ASP A 534 3.40 22.63 11.43
C ASP A 534 3.51 23.38 12.78
N ALA A 535 4.37 24.39 12.88
CA ALA A 535 4.52 25.19 14.09
C ALA A 535 3.30 26.11 14.36
N LEU A 536 2.59 26.55 13.31
CA LEU A 536 1.31 27.25 13.45
C LEU A 536 0.22 26.32 14.01
N ILE A 537 0.18 25.09 13.51
CA ILE A 537 -0.78 24.08 13.96
C ILE A 537 -0.54 23.77 15.44
N ALA A 538 0.73 23.58 15.86
CA ALA A 538 1.08 23.37 17.27
C ALA A 538 0.68 24.55 18.17
N LEU A 539 0.86 25.80 17.69
CA LEU A 539 0.39 26.98 18.40
C LEU A 539 -1.14 26.97 18.56
N ASN A 540 -1.88 26.69 17.49
CA ASN A 540 -3.33 26.64 17.52
C ASN A 540 -3.86 25.54 18.46
N ARG A 541 -3.20 24.39 18.53
CA ARG A 541 -3.50 23.35 19.53
C ARG A 541 -3.29 23.83 20.96
N SER A 542 -2.19 24.54 21.21
CA SER A 542 -1.91 25.13 22.53
C SER A 542 -2.96 26.15 22.94
N ILE A 543 -3.46 26.94 21.99
CA ILE A 543 -4.57 27.86 22.24
C ILE A 543 -5.83 27.08 22.59
N LEU A 544 -6.24 26.08 21.78
CA LEU A 544 -7.43 25.26 22.04
C LEU A 544 -7.36 24.52 23.38
N ALA A 545 -6.20 23.97 23.74
CA ALA A 545 -5.99 23.27 25.01
C ALA A 545 -6.14 24.19 26.23
N GLN A 546 -5.78 25.46 26.11
CA GLN A 546 -5.94 26.44 27.19
C GLN A 546 -7.35 27.03 27.24
N LEU A 547 -8.06 27.10 26.12
CA LEU A 547 -9.46 27.53 26.06
C LEU A 547 -10.42 26.46 26.58
N PHE A 548 -10.15 25.19 26.27
CA PHE A 548 -11.03 24.05 26.52
C PHE A 548 -10.29 22.92 27.26
N PRO A 549 -9.78 23.14 28.49
CA PRO A 549 -8.94 22.16 29.19
C PRO A 549 -9.68 20.87 29.59
N ASN A 550 -11.01 20.91 29.64
CA ASN A 550 -11.85 19.75 29.94
C ASN A 550 -12.08 18.88 28.70
N GLU A 551 -12.11 19.50 27.53
CA GLU A 551 -12.43 18.87 26.25
C GLU A 551 -11.18 18.49 25.46
N VAL A 552 -10.05 19.17 25.69
CA VAL A 552 -8.79 19.02 24.96
C VAL A 552 -7.67 18.51 25.89
N ASN A 553 -6.82 17.60 25.40
CA ASN A 553 -5.66 17.15 26.13
C ASN A 553 -4.47 18.11 25.98
N ALA A 554 -4.00 18.66 27.11
CA ALA A 554 -2.87 19.59 27.16
C ALA A 554 -1.52 18.93 26.79
N ASP A 555 -1.36 17.63 27.05
CA ASP A 555 -0.09 16.91 26.84
C ASP A 555 0.31 16.78 25.35
N ASP A 556 -0.63 17.05 24.44
CA ASP A 556 -0.40 16.96 22.99
C ASP A 556 -0.32 18.32 22.30
N ALA A 557 -0.57 19.40 23.04
CA ALA A 557 -0.38 20.76 22.56
C ALA A 557 1.10 21.17 22.49
N GLU A 558 1.95 20.58 23.34
CA GLU A 558 3.37 20.94 23.48
C GLU A 558 4.34 20.02 22.71
N LYS A 559 3.85 18.92 22.14
CA LYS A 559 4.69 17.99 21.37
C LYS A 559 5.03 18.58 20.00
N LYS A 560 6.32 18.80 19.78
CA LYS A 560 6.91 19.26 18.51
C LYS A 560 6.75 18.25 17.40
#